data_AF-T0UYK6-F1
#
_entry.id   AF-T0UYK6-F1
#
_cell.length_a   1.000
_cell.length_b   1.000
_cell.length_c   1.000
_cell.angle_alpha   90.00
_cell.angle_beta   90.00
_cell.angle_gamma   90.00
#
_symmetry.space_group_name_H-M   'P 1'
#
loop_
_entity.id
_entity.type
_entity.pdbx_description
1 polymer ?
#
loop_
_entity_poly.entity_id
_entity_poly.type
_entity_poly.pdbx_seq_one_letter_code
_entity_poly.pdbx_strand_id
1 'polypeptide(L)'
;MENRSCYGQAFRQLRLDRGYSLKEAAGNIISPQMLGVFEHGKSGISLNNFGRLLIRIGATWNDFFRYYNGESILKELSLSDEILVKINNGHYYDGFKLVESSFEGDYSDNPILETVYKLSYQSYFQTLSLTSKLTDDELEIVLNYLNRIDTWGIFEYSVLSYILADCPYEMVKYRSDKILDAMANNKKVFYPPKKKISLF
;
A
#
# COMPACT_ATOMS: atom_id res chain seq x y z
N MET A 1 -5.99 25.75 -6.78
CA MET A 1 -6.87 24.95 -7.67
C MET A 1 -7.78 24.15 -6.78
N GLU A 2 -9.09 24.16 -7.01
CA GLU A 2 -10.04 23.34 -6.25
C GLU A 2 -9.62 21.88 -6.34
N ASN A 3 -9.14 21.32 -5.24
CA ASN A 3 -8.76 19.92 -5.11
C ASN A 3 -10.06 19.11 -5.13
N ARG A 4 -10.60 18.87 -6.34
CA ARG A 4 -11.75 17.98 -6.53
C ARG A 4 -11.32 16.62 -6.01
N SER A 5 -11.88 16.24 -4.87
CA SER A 5 -11.58 15.01 -4.16
C SER A 5 -11.53 13.81 -5.12
N CYS A 6 -10.32 13.35 -5.47
CA CYS A 6 -10.10 12.18 -6.31
C CYS A 6 -10.64 10.88 -5.68
N TYR A 7 -10.96 10.92 -4.38
CA TYR A 7 -11.59 9.82 -3.64
C TYR A 7 -12.92 9.37 -4.25
N GLY A 8 -13.78 10.32 -4.64
CA GLY A 8 -15.07 9.99 -5.24
C GLY A 8 -14.96 9.28 -6.58
N GLN A 9 -14.07 9.79 -7.44
CA GLN A 9 -13.82 9.23 -8.77
C GLN A 9 -13.16 7.84 -8.67
N ALA A 10 -12.19 7.68 -7.77
CA ALA A 10 -11.56 6.39 -7.49
C ALA A 10 -12.58 5.35 -6.97
N PHE A 11 -13.44 5.75 -6.02
CA PHE A 11 -14.49 4.87 -5.52
C PHE A 11 -15.49 4.48 -6.61
N ARG A 12 -15.86 5.43 -7.49
CA ARG A 12 -16.73 5.16 -8.63
C ARG A 12 -16.15 4.10 -9.55
N GLN A 13 -14.87 4.22 -9.91
CA GLN A 13 -14.23 3.25 -10.80
C GLN A 13 -14.19 1.86 -10.14
N LEU A 14 -13.72 1.78 -8.90
CA LEU A 14 -13.75 0.55 -8.11
C LEU A 14 -15.16 -0.07 -8.03
N ARG A 15 -16.20 0.74 -7.78
CA ARG A 15 -17.59 0.26 -7.69
C ARG A 15 -18.06 -0.34 -9.02
N LEU A 16 -17.78 0.33 -10.14
CA LEU A 16 -18.19 -0.10 -11.47
C LEU A 16 -17.48 -1.39 -11.88
N ASP A 17 -16.17 -1.49 -11.63
CA ASP A 17 -15.38 -2.69 -11.94
C ASP A 17 -15.83 -3.91 -11.11
N ARG A 18 -16.33 -3.68 -9.90
CA ARG A 18 -16.96 -4.71 -9.06
C ARG A 18 -18.42 -5.01 -9.42
N GLY A 19 -18.97 -4.33 -10.43
CA GLY A 19 -20.31 -4.61 -10.97
C GLY A 19 -21.47 -4.09 -10.12
N TYR A 20 -21.24 -3.17 -9.17
CA TYR A 20 -22.30 -2.64 -8.33
C TYR A 20 -22.97 -1.42 -8.96
N SER A 21 -24.29 -1.40 -9.03
CA SER A 21 -25.02 -0.15 -9.30
C SER A 21 -24.88 0.83 -8.14
N LEU A 22 -25.15 2.10 -8.44
CA LEU A 22 -25.11 3.17 -7.46
C LEU A 22 -26.16 2.98 -6.35
N LYS A 23 -27.31 2.36 -6.65
CA LYS A 23 -28.33 2.00 -5.65
C LYS A 23 -27.86 0.86 -4.74
N GLU A 24 -27.23 -0.18 -5.30
CA GLU A 24 -26.76 -1.34 -4.53
C GLU A 24 -25.61 -0.99 -3.58
N ALA A 25 -24.68 -0.16 -4.06
CA ALA A 25 -23.54 0.33 -3.27
C ALA A 25 -23.96 1.30 -2.17
N ALA A 26 -24.89 2.22 -2.46
CA ALA A 26 -25.40 3.16 -1.45
C ALA A 26 -26.14 2.43 -0.32
N GLY A 27 -26.98 1.46 -0.68
CA GLY A 27 -27.78 0.69 0.29
C GLY A 27 -28.54 1.59 1.26
N ASN A 28 -28.41 1.31 2.56
CA ASN A 28 -28.98 2.14 3.63
C ASN A 28 -27.92 3.04 4.30
N ILE A 29 -26.73 3.16 3.70
CA ILE A 29 -25.61 3.93 4.27
C ILE A 29 -25.80 5.41 3.97
N ILE A 30 -26.09 5.72 2.71
CA ILE A 30 -26.42 7.06 2.20
C ILE A 30 -27.43 6.95 1.07
N SER A 31 -28.00 8.08 0.64
CA SER A 31 -28.88 8.07 -0.54
C SER A 31 -28.06 7.82 -1.82
N PRO A 32 -28.65 7.16 -2.84
CA PRO A 32 -28.03 7.05 -4.15
C PRO A 32 -27.58 8.41 -4.71
N GLN A 33 -28.40 9.44 -4.55
CA GLN A 33 -28.10 10.80 -5.01
C GLN A 33 -26.83 11.34 -4.33
N MET A 34 -26.70 11.18 -3.01
CA MET A 34 -25.48 11.59 -2.28
C MET A 34 -24.25 10.82 -2.75
N LEU A 35 -24.38 9.51 -3.00
CA LEU A 35 -23.27 8.71 -3.53
C LEU A 35 -22.86 9.22 -4.91
N GLY A 36 -23.82 9.53 -5.77
CA GLY A 36 -23.55 10.11 -7.09
C GLY A 36 -22.84 11.46 -7.01
N VAL A 37 -23.25 12.35 -6.10
CA VAL A 37 -22.59 13.65 -5.90
C VAL A 37 -21.15 13.47 -5.42
N PHE A 38 -20.91 12.56 -4.46
CA PHE A 38 -19.57 12.19 -4.00
C PHE A 38 -18.71 11.65 -5.15
N GLU A 39 -19.23 10.70 -5.92
CA GLU A 39 -18.51 10.07 -7.04
C GLU A 39 -18.12 11.03 -8.17
N HIS A 40 -18.84 12.15 -8.31
CA HIS A 40 -18.49 13.21 -9.24
C HIS A 40 -17.55 14.28 -8.63
N GLY A 41 -17.06 14.06 -7.41
CA GLY A 41 -16.16 14.98 -6.71
C GLY A 41 -16.83 16.28 -6.27
N LYS A 42 -18.17 16.31 -6.20
CA LYS A 42 -18.96 17.51 -5.86
C LYS A 42 -19.22 17.65 -4.36
N SER A 43 -18.99 16.61 -3.58
CA SER A 43 -19.04 16.65 -2.12
C SER A 43 -18.06 15.65 -1.53
N GLY A 44 -17.64 15.87 -0.29
CA GLY A 44 -17.02 14.83 0.52
C GLY A 44 -18.06 13.85 1.08
N ILE A 45 -17.58 12.83 1.79
CA ILE A 45 -18.38 11.95 2.62
C ILE A 45 -17.62 11.69 3.93
N SER A 46 -18.33 11.34 5.01
CA SER A 46 -17.66 10.97 6.26
C SER A 46 -16.84 9.68 6.09
N LEU A 47 -15.74 9.59 6.82
CA LEU A 47 -14.88 8.40 6.83
C LEU A 47 -15.64 7.12 7.24
N ASN A 48 -16.57 7.25 8.20
CA ASN A 48 -17.44 6.16 8.63
C ASN A 48 -18.32 5.64 7.48
N ASN A 49 -18.92 6.54 6.71
CA ASN A 49 -19.74 6.13 5.57
C ASN A 49 -18.87 5.54 4.46
N PHE A 50 -17.70 6.13 4.20
CA PHE A 50 -16.76 5.60 3.19
C PHE A 50 -16.34 4.16 3.52
N GLY A 51 -15.93 3.89 4.77
CA GLY A 51 -15.59 2.53 5.21
C GLY A 51 -16.77 1.55 5.06
N ARG A 52 -18.00 1.98 5.37
CA ARG A 52 -19.21 1.16 5.14
C ARG A 52 -19.49 0.90 3.67
N LEU A 53 -19.25 1.88 2.79
CA LEU A 53 -19.41 1.74 1.35
C LEU A 53 -18.40 0.73 0.76
N LEU A 54 -17.14 0.76 1.22
CA LEU A 54 -16.13 -0.25 0.83
C LEU A 54 -16.57 -1.67 1.25
N ILE A 55 -17.01 -1.85 2.50
CA ILE A 55 -17.56 -3.14 2.96
C ILE A 55 -18.73 -3.58 2.08
N ARG A 56 -19.61 -2.65 1.71
CA ARG A 56 -20.83 -2.95 0.94
C ARG A 56 -20.54 -3.50 -0.46
N ILE A 57 -19.47 -3.03 -1.09
CA ILE A 57 -19.02 -3.53 -2.41
C ILE A 57 -17.97 -4.66 -2.27
N GLY A 58 -17.70 -5.12 -1.04
CA GLY A 58 -16.72 -6.16 -0.75
C GLY A 58 -15.28 -5.75 -1.06
N ALA A 59 -14.94 -4.47 -0.92
CA ALA A 59 -13.59 -3.94 -1.16
C ALA A 59 -12.87 -3.60 0.14
N THR A 60 -11.54 -3.75 0.11
CA THR A 60 -10.62 -3.28 1.15
C THR A 60 -10.12 -1.87 0.82
N TRP A 61 -9.42 -1.25 1.77
CA TRP A 61 -8.68 -0.01 1.52
C TRP A 61 -7.59 -0.18 0.46
N ASN A 62 -6.91 -1.34 0.44
CA ASN A 62 -5.90 -1.63 -0.58
C ASN A 62 -6.50 -1.76 -1.98
N ASP A 63 -7.69 -2.36 -2.11
CA ASP A 63 -8.40 -2.39 -3.39
C ASP A 63 -8.71 -0.97 -3.87
N PHE A 64 -9.13 -0.08 -2.95
CA PHE A 64 -9.37 1.32 -3.27
C PHE A 64 -8.11 2.08 -3.70
N PHE A 65 -6.98 1.87 -3.03
CA PHE A 65 -5.73 2.58 -3.36
C PHE A 65 -5.19 2.28 -4.76
N ARG A 66 -5.59 1.16 -5.38
CA ARG A 66 -5.29 0.88 -6.79
C ARG A 66 -5.98 1.84 -7.77
N TYR A 67 -7.09 2.44 -7.37
CA TYR A 67 -7.84 3.40 -8.18
C TYR A 67 -7.56 4.85 -7.79
N TYR A 68 -6.89 5.05 -6.65
CA TYR A 68 -6.69 6.35 -6.05
C TYR A 68 -5.34 6.94 -6.48
N ASN A 69 -5.38 8.01 -7.28
CA ASN A 69 -4.20 8.74 -7.73
C ASN A 69 -4.03 10.09 -6.99
N GLY A 70 -4.34 10.13 -5.70
CA GLY A 70 -4.05 11.28 -4.85
C GLY A 70 -2.88 11.03 -3.91
N GLU A 71 -2.73 11.90 -2.92
CA GLU A 71 -1.67 11.84 -1.90
C GLU A 71 -1.77 10.52 -1.12
N SER A 72 -0.77 9.66 -1.27
CA SER A 72 -0.69 8.37 -0.57
C SER A 72 0.76 7.92 -0.49
N ILE A 73 1.13 7.34 0.65
CA ILE A 73 2.43 6.70 0.81
C ILE A 73 2.56 5.40 -0.03
N LEU A 74 1.42 4.86 -0.47
CA LEU A 74 1.33 3.65 -1.31
C LEU A 74 0.92 3.99 -2.75
N LYS A 75 1.41 5.12 -3.28
CA LYS A 75 1.00 5.63 -4.60
C LYS A 75 1.35 4.67 -5.75
N GLU A 76 2.37 3.83 -5.59
CA GLU A 76 2.70 2.77 -6.53
C GLU A 76 1.53 1.83 -6.80
N LEU A 77 0.60 1.67 -5.85
CA LEU A 77 -0.51 0.72 -6.02
C LEU A 77 -1.37 1.11 -7.20
N SER A 78 -1.49 2.42 -7.48
CA SER A 78 -2.19 2.92 -8.66
C SER A 78 -1.44 2.68 -9.97
N LEU A 79 -0.12 2.46 -9.90
CA LEU A 79 0.75 2.16 -11.04
C LEU A 79 1.14 0.68 -11.12
N SER A 80 0.61 -0.18 -10.25
CA SER A 80 1.09 -1.55 -10.06
C SER A 80 1.03 -2.39 -11.34
N ASP A 81 -0.03 -2.25 -12.13
CA ASP A 81 -0.17 -2.95 -13.42
C ASP A 81 0.85 -2.45 -14.45
N GLU A 82 1.07 -1.13 -14.53
CA GLU A 82 2.05 -0.53 -15.44
C GLU A 82 3.49 -0.93 -15.08
N ILE A 83 3.81 -0.92 -13.78
CA ILE A 83 5.08 -1.39 -13.24
C ILE A 83 5.30 -2.86 -13.61
N LEU A 84 4.29 -3.71 -13.42
CA LEU A 84 4.37 -5.12 -13.74
C LEU A 84 4.58 -5.36 -15.24
N VAL A 85 3.92 -4.59 -16.11
CA VAL A 85 4.13 -4.63 -17.55
C VAL A 85 5.58 -4.24 -17.90
N LYS A 86 6.14 -3.22 -17.26
CA LYS A 86 7.55 -2.84 -17.48
C LYS A 86 8.51 -3.95 -17.04
N ILE A 87 8.29 -4.54 -15.87
CA ILE A 87 9.09 -5.66 -15.34
C ILE A 87 9.03 -6.87 -16.27
N ASN A 88 7.83 -7.31 -16.66
CA ASN A 88 7.64 -8.50 -17.49
C ASN A 88 8.26 -8.39 -18.89
N ASN A 89 8.42 -7.16 -19.39
CA ASN A 89 9.07 -6.90 -20.67
C ASN A 89 10.57 -6.58 -20.53
N GLY A 90 11.14 -6.67 -19.32
CA GLY A 90 12.55 -6.35 -19.06
C GLY A 90 12.89 -4.86 -19.15
N HIS A 91 11.87 -3.98 -19.18
CA HIS A 91 12.03 -2.53 -19.23
C HIS A 91 12.23 -1.94 -17.82
N TYR A 92 13.22 -2.44 -17.08
CA TYR A 92 13.43 -2.12 -15.67
C TYR A 92 13.72 -0.64 -15.42
N TYR A 93 14.53 0.00 -16.27
CA TYR A 93 14.82 1.43 -16.15
C TYR A 93 13.56 2.28 -16.32
N ASP A 94 12.72 1.97 -17.31
CA ASP A 94 11.44 2.64 -17.50
C ASP A 94 10.50 2.41 -16.31
N GLY A 95 10.48 1.20 -15.76
CA GLY A 95 9.71 0.86 -14.56
C GLY A 95 10.14 1.71 -13.36
N PHE A 96 11.45 1.85 -13.14
CA PHE A 96 11.99 2.73 -12.11
C PHE A 96 11.61 4.19 -12.35
N LYS A 97 11.74 4.69 -13.59
CA LYS A 97 11.38 6.07 -13.94
C LYS A 97 9.89 6.36 -13.78
N LEU A 98 9.03 5.41 -14.10
CA LEU A 98 7.59 5.52 -13.86
C LEU A 98 7.30 5.73 -12.37
N VAL A 99 7.92 4.89 -11.52
CA VAL A 99 7.76 4.98 -10.07
C VAL A 99 8.36 6.29 -9.53
N GLU A 100 9.57 6.65 -9.93
CA GLU A 100 10.25 7.89 -9.53
C GLU A 100 9.41 9.14 -9.84
N SER A 101 8.84 9.21 -11.05
CA SER A 101 8.01 10.35 -11.47
C SER A 101 6.70 10.48 -10.68
N SER A 102 6.24 9.39 -10.05
CA SER A 102 5.00 9.41 -9.27
C SER A 102 5.15 10.18 -7.94
N PHE A 103 6.38 10.42 -7.48
CA PHE A 103 6.65 10.96 -6.16
C PHE A 103 6.83 12.48 -6.10
N GLU A 104 6.95 13.16 -7.23
CA GLU A 104 7.24 14.59 -7.26
C GLU A 104 6.15 15.42 -6.55
N GLY A 105 6.49 16.00 -5.40
CA GLY A 105 5.66 16.97 -4.68
C GLY A 105 4.73 16.41 -3.59
N ASP A 106 4.63 15.08 -3.43
CA ASP A 106 3.65 14.44 -2.54
C ASP A 106 4.10 14.33 -1.08
N TYR A 107 5.40 14.48 -0.82
CA TYR A 107 6.01 14.25 0.50
C TYR A 107 6.56 15.53 1.14
N SER A 108 6.00 16.69 0.78
CA SER A 108 6.49 17.99 1.28
C SER A 108 6.52 18.07 2.81
N ASP A 109 5.57 17.42 3.49
CA ASP A 109 5.50 17.35 4.95
C ASP A 109 6.48 16.33 5.58
N ASN A 110 7.03 15.40 4.79
CA ASN A 110 7.97 14.39 5.27
C ASN A 110 8.99 13.94 4.18
N PRO A 111 9.98 14.80 3.86
CA PRO A 111 10.87 14.58 2.71
C PRO A 111 11.77 13.33 2.81
N ILE A 112 12.01 12.83 4.03
CA ILE A 112 12.78 11.59 4.20
C ILE A 112 12.03 10.38 3.65
N LEU A 113 10.68 10.38 3.67
CA LEU A 113 9.90 9.29 3.10
C LEU A 113 10.09 9.19 1.59
N GLU A 114 10.08 10.32 0.88
CA GLU A 114 10.34 10.34 -0.57
C GLU A 114 11.69 9.72 -0.90
N THR A 115 12.72 10.11 -0.14
CA THR A 115 14.09 9.60 -0.32
C THR A 115 14.16 8.10 -0.06
N VAL A 116 13.62 7.65 1.08
CA VAL A 116 13.60 6.22 1.45
C VAL A 116 12.88 5.41 0.39
N TYR A 117 11.74 5.89 -0.08
CA TYR A 117 10.93 5.17 -1.06
C TYR A 117 11.64 5.08 -2.42
N LYS A 118 12.18 6.20 -2.90
CA LYS A 118 12.95 6.26 -4.14
C LYS A 118 14.15 5.30 -4.12
N LEU A 119 14.94 5.31 -3.05
CA LEU A 119 16.10 4.42 -2.91
C LEU A 119 15.68 2.95 -2.81
N SER A 120 14.55 2.66 -2.15
CA SER A 120 14.01 1.30 -2.08
C SER A 120 13.66 0.76 -3.46
N TYR A 121 12.97 1.54 -4.29
CA TYR A 121 12.67 1.13 -5.66
C TYR A 121 13.90 1.07 -6.55
N GLN A 122 14.86 1.98 -6.37
CA GLN A 122 16.13 1.92 -7.06
C GLN A 122 16.83 0.57 -6.80
N SER A 123 16.93 0.16 -5.53
CA SER A 123 17.46 -1.16 -5.15
C SER A 123 16.69 -2.31 -5.81
N TYR A 124 15.35 -2.27 -5.75
CA TYR A 124 14.49 -3.30 -6.32
C TYR A 124 14.71 -3.47 -7.83
N PHE A 125 14.68 -2.37 -8.60
CA PHE A 125 14.86 -2.43 -10.05
C PHE A 125 16.29 -2.78 -10.45
N GLN A 126 17.31 -2.30 -9.73
CA GLN A 126 18.71 -2.67 -9.97
C GLN A 126 18.96 -4.17 -9.71
N THR A 127 18.30 -4.72 -8.69
CA THR A 127 18.32 -6.16 -8.40
C THR A 127 17.67 -6.95 -9.53
N LEU A 128 16.49 -6.52 -10.02
CA LEU A 128 15.82 -7.18 -11.15
C LEU A 128 16.63 -7.13 -12.45
N SER A 129 17.32 -6.02 -12.72
CA SER A 129 18.17 -5.86 -13.91
C SER A 129 19.56 -6.46 -13.77
N LEU A 130 19.95 -6.94 -12.58
CA LEU A 130 21.30 -7.43 -12.26
C LEU A 130 22.41 -6.40 -12.60
N THR A 131 22.11 -5.11 -12.49
CA THR A 131 23.01 -4.05 -12.96
C THR A 131 23.94 -3.52 -11.88
N SER A 132 23.43 -3.35 -10.66
CA SER A 132 24.15 -2.74 -9.56
C SER A 132 23.42 -2.98 -8.24
N LYS A 133 23.95 -2.41 -7.15
CA LYS A 133 23.30 -2.25 -5.86
C LYS A 133 23.29 -0.78 -5.46
N LEU A 134 22.55 -0.43 -4.41
CA LEU A 134 22.74 0.86 -3.73
C LEU A 134 24.19 1.05 -3.26
N THR A 135 24.63 2.30 -3.26
CA THR A 135 25.86 2.68 -2.55
C THR A 135 25.67 2.53 -1.04
N ASP A 136 26.77 2.43 -0.29
CA ASP A 136 26.71 2.26 1.16
C ASP A 136 26.05 3.48 1.83
N ASP A 137 26.31 4.70 1.34
CA ASP A 137 25.68 5.94 1.83
C ASP A 137 24.16 5.97 1.57
N GLU A 138 23.71 5.56 0.38
CA GLU A 138 22.28 5.46 0.05
C GLU A 138 21.58 4.41 0.92
N LEU A 139 22.21 3.24 1.08
CA LEU A 139 21.69 2.16 1.92
C LEU A 139 21.58 2.61 3.39
N GLU A 140 22.58 3.34 3.89
CA GLU A 140 22.58 3.85 5.27
C GLU A 140 21.38 4.78 5.53
N ILE A 141 20.97 5.62 4.57
CA ILE A 141 19.77 6.45 4.69
C ILE A 141 18.53 5.59 4.93
N VAL A 142 18.34 4.53 4.15
CA VAL A 142 17.18 3.63 4.27
C VAL A 142 17.21 2.87 5.59
N LEU A 143 18.37 2.34 5.98
CA LEU A 143 18.54 1.59 7.23
C LEU A 143 18.30 2.48 8.45
N ASN A 144 18.79 3.73 8.44
CA ASN A 144 18.56 4.68 9.52
C ASN A 144 17.08 5.01 9.70
N TYR A 145 16.33 5.16 8.60
CA TYR A 145 14.87 5.29 8.67
C TYR A 145 14.23 4.05 9.33
N LEU A 146 14.52 2.86 8.80
CA LEU A 146 13.94 1.60 9.26
C LEU A 146 14.23 1.29 10.74
N ASN A 147 15.43 1.64 11.21
CA ASN A 147 15.86 1.44 12.60
C ASN A 147 15.22 2.43 13.57
N ARG A 148 14.87 3.64 13.11
CA ARG A 148 14.18 4.64 13.91
C ARG A 148 12.72 4.27 14.21
N ILE A 149 12.10 3.44 13.37
CA ILE A 149 10.70 3.05 13.52
C ILE A 149 10.59 1.77 14.37
N ASP A 150 9.99 1.91 15.55
CA ASP A 150 9.79 0.80 16.50
C ASP A 150 8.72 -0.19 16.00
N THR A 151 7.60 0.33 15.49
CA THR A 151 6.46 -0.48 15.02
C THR A 151 6.32 -0.38 13.52
N TRP A 152 6.63 -1.47 12.82
CA TRP A 152 6.57 -1.52 11.37
C TRP A 152 5.15 -1.78 10.85
N GLY A 153 4.72 -0.96 9.90
CA GLY A 153 3.52 -1.17 9.10
C GLY A 153 3.84 -1.76 7.73
N ILE A 154 2.83 -1.80 6.87
CA ILE A 154 2.96 -2.31 5.48
C ILE A 154 4.10 -1.60 4.74
N PHE A 155 4.22 -0.29 4.91
CA PHE A 155 5.25 0.52 4.24
C PHE A 155 6.67 0.06 4.60
N GLU A 156 7.02 -0.04 5.90
CA GLU A 156 8.37 -0.46 6.30
C GLU A 156 8.70 -1.89 5.82
N TYR A 157 7.73 -2.80 5.84
CA TYR A 157 7.93 -4.14 5.32
C TYR A 157 8.09 -4.16 3.79
N SER A 158 7.36 -3.32 3.05
CA SER A 158 7.57 -3.15 1.61
C SER A 158 8.98 -2.62 1.33
N VAL A 159 9.42 -1.58 2.05
CA VAL A 159 10.78 -1.03 1.95
C VAL A 159 11.82 -2.12 2.19
N LEU A 160 11.73 -2.88 3.29
CA LEU A 160 12.66 -3.98 3.57
C LEU A 160 12.68 -5.03 2.44
N SER A 161 11.51 -5.36 1.88
CA SER A 161 11.41 -6.34 0.80
C SER A 161 12.09 -5.86 -0.49
N TYR A 162 12.04 -4.56 -0.78
CA TYR A 162 12.63 -3.96 -1.96
C TYR A 162 14.14 -3.82 -1.86
N ILE A 163 14.66 -3.55 -0.66
CA ILE A 163 16.11 -3.49 -0.42
C ILE A 163 16.72 -4.83 -0.03
N LEU A 164 15.98 -5.94 -0.12
CA LEU A 164 16.38 -7.21 0.51
C LEU A 164 17.75 -7.72 0.03
N ALA A 165 18.10 -7.48 -1.24
CA ALA A 165 19.39 -7.87 -1.80
C ALA A 165 20.57 -7.03 -1.27
N ASP A 166 20.29 -5.78 -0.90
CA ASP A 166 21.28 -4.83 -0.39
C ASP A 166 21.33 -4.82 1.14
N CYS A 167 20.29 -5.35 1.80
CA CYS A 167 20.11 -5.26 3.24
C CYS A 167 21.08 -6.18 4.01
N PRO A 168 21.70 -5.72 5.12
CA PRO A 168 22.51 -6.57 5.96
C PRO A 168 21.73 -7.78 6.48
N TYR A 169 22.34 -8.97 6.39
CA TYR A 169 21.73 -10.23 6.82
C TYR A 169 21.18 -10.15 8.25
N GLU A 170 21.87 -9.48 9.16
CA GLU A 170 21.46 -9.41 10.57
C GLU A 170 20.16 -8.61 10.77
N MET A 171 19.96 -7.57 9.96
CA MET A 171 18.72 -6.78 9.96
C MET A 171 17.57 -7.63 9.44
N VAL A 172 17.78 -8.33 8.32
CA VAL A 172 16.79 -9.23 7.71
C VAL A 172 16.40 -10.33 8.69
N LYS A 173 17.39 -10.98 9.31
CA LYS A 173 17.18 -12.02 10.31
C LYS A 173 16.40 -11.49 11.51
N TYR A 174 16.85 -10.38 12.11
CA TYR A 174 16.19 -9.77 13.26
C TYR A 174 14.72 -9.45 12.99
N ARG A 175 14.41 -8.82 11.86
CA ARG A 175 13.03 -8.44 11.49
C ARG A 175 12.18 -9.67 11.14
N SER A 176 12.77 -10.67 10.49
CA SER A 176 12.10 -11.95 10.21
C SER A 176 11.72 -12.68 11.50
N ASP A 177 12.64 -12.76 12.46
CA ASP A 177 12.40 -13.38 13.77
C ASP A 177 11.25 -12.68 14.51
N LYS A 178 11.18 -11.35 14.47
CA LYS A 178 10.05 -10.59 15.05
C LYS A 178 8.70 -10.94 14.42
N ILE A 179 8.63 -11.12 13.10
CA ILE A 179 7.41 -11.56 12.41
C ILE A 179 7.04 -12.98 12.88
N LEU A 180 8.02 -13.89 12.91
CA LEU A 180 7.81 -15.27 13.33
C LEU A 180 7.34 -15.36 14.79
N ASP A 181 7.92 -14.57 15.68
CA ASP A 181 7.50 -14.46 17.08
C ASP A 181 6.06 -13.95 17.20
N ALA A 182 5.70 -12.91 16.45
CA ALA A 182 4.34 -12.38 16.43
C ALA A 182 3.35 -13.45 15.95
N MET A 183 3.70 -14.21 14.90
CA MET A 183 2.87 -15.32 14.40
C MET A 183 2.76 -16.45 15.44
N ALA A 184 3.86 -16.86 16.06
CA ALA A 184 3.89 -17.92 17.06
C ALA A 184 3.05 -17.56 18.29
N ASN A 185 3.13 -16.31 18.74
CA ASN A 185 2.38 -15.81 19.90
C ASN A 185 0.90 -15.55 19.57
N ASN A 186 0.57 -15.15 18.34
CA ASN A 186 -0.81 -15.01 17.86
C ASN A 186 -1.52 -16.34 17.57
N LYS A 187 -0.82 -17.49 17.49
CA LYS A 187 -1.45 -18.82 17.34
C LYS A 187 -2.43 -19.18 18.47
N LYS A 188 -2.36 -18.51 19.63
CA LYS A 188 -3.38 -18.67 20.70
C LYS A 188 -4.76 -18.11 20.33
N VAL A 189 -4.87 -17.26 19.29
CA VAL A 189 -6.14 -16.70 18.81
C VAL A 189 -6.75 -17.54 17.68
N PHE A 190 -5.93 -18.29 16.92
CA PHE A 190 -6.37 -19.08 15.77
C PHE A 190 -6.71 -20.55 16.06
N TYR A 191 -6.36 -21.06 17.25
CA TYR A 191 -6.83 -22.36 17.71
C TYR A 191 -7.71 -22.17 18.95
N PRO A 192 -9.01 -22.54 18.91
CA PRO A 192 -9.78 -22.61 20.14
C PRO A 192 -9.10 -23.64 21.05
N PRO A 193 -9.02 -23.40 22.38
CA PRO A 193 -8.52 -24.41 23.30
C PRO A 193 -9.32 -25.69 23.06
N LYS A 194 -8.62 -26.81 22.84
CA LYS A 194 -9.25 -28.13 22.80
C LYS A 194 -10.11 -28.22 24.06
N LYS A 195 -11.43 -28.14 23.92
CA LYS A 195 -12.33 -28.53 25.02
C LYS A 195 -11.94 -29.96 25.33
N LYS A 196 -11.37 -30.20 26.51
CA LYS A 196 -11.36 -31.53 27.09
C LYS A 196 -12.83 -31.94 27.11
N ILE A 197 -13.21 -32.83 26.20
CA ILE A 197 -14.43 -33.59 26.35
C ILE A 197 -14.14 -34.49 27.53
N SER A 198 -14.56 -34.08 28.73
CA SER A 198 -14.76 -35.00 29.83
C SER A 198 -15.92 -35.91 29.42
N LEU A 199 -15.60 -37.01 28.75
CA LEU A 199 -16.45 -38.18 28.79
C LEU A 199 -16.22 -38.78 30.18
N PHE A 200 -17.33 -38.83 30.93
CA PHE A 200 -17.60 -39.56 32.17
C PHE A 200 -16.39 -40.22 32.87
#